data_AF-A0A3M2E035-F1
#
_entry.id   AF-A0A3M2E035-F1
#
_cell.length_a   1.000
_cell.length_b   1.000
_cell.length_c   1.000
_cell.angle_alpha   90.00
_cell.angle_beta   90.00
_cell.angle_gamma   90.00
#
_symmetry.space_group_name_H-M   'P 1'
#
loop_
_entity.id
_entity.type
_entity.pdbx_description
1 polymer ?
#
loop_
_entity_poly.entity_id
_entity_poly.type
_entity_poly.pdbx_seq_one_letter_code
_entity_poly.pdbx_strand_id
1 'polypeptide(L)'
;MGPGDTVPLIYVDREDTHVASPLEFDTYQPGSDIMRVDLTLGPDGAIVGVGTPRSILGSCPGTRSVRDASAPAVNVDGRTVAFSMRLAEGEPRDIYVVDIDGNGCRRVHPDGFPDEVDGIKVHNFDPVWSPDGEWIVFASSRAGTVSRKLFLPQSDIWRMRADGTEPEQMTVLTNSEIQPGIMRLGRITMSTEKVSDGFYQVSGRRLNWDRTDYHPLLAQRAMSPFCDPNDLSVECPSIGYHQATEITEGANGDFLVILSDPGARGGGGTLGIFNRSVGPFEMGRNDPGYAKSLTIVDPAATGRVGSPTEGVYRSPISLPDTGILVAYAAYTGDLGAATALDYDLVATRPCVPPAPGATCVPERTVIVGGPGQQIEPVLAIKRPAHAGYENRRQLVFGGGIRPEITGGTENAVAYVIDAPLIFTLLVANLRRGRPVDAFRTARYLAAYVEQPAPAGTTAPTDGKDHYENRIYAGRVPLFEDGSTKIRAPAFTPLVLALEDADGNTVIQMRETHQFGPGETISMGVVEPVFDGVCAGCHGSISGRELDVITSPDVLTGASQSLALDAEPMAPSR
;
A
#
# COMPACT_ATOMS: atom_id res chain seq x y z
N MET A 1 20.91 -7.95 -19.84
CA MET A 1 21.96 -6.91 -19.75
C MET A 1 23.27 -7.64 -19.52
N GLY A 2 24.30 -7.26 -20.27
CA GLY A 2 25.67 -7.74 -20.11
C GLY A 2 26.56 -6.68 -19.42
N PRO A 3 27.80 -7.07 -19.05
CA PRO A 3 28.78 -6.13 -18.51
C PRO A 3 29.06 -4.98 -19.49
N GLY A 4 29.09 -3.73 -19.00
CA GLY A 4 29.34 -2.54 -19.80
C GLY A 4 28.11 -1.92 -20.46
N ASP A 5 26.94 -2.54 -20.33
CA ASP A 5 25.67 -1.94 -20.75
C ASP A 5 25.39 -0.67 -19.92
N THR A 6 24.74 0.31 -20.57
CA THR A 6 24.22 1.50 -19.89
C THR A 6 22.73 1.37 -19.61
N VAL A 7 22.32 1.77 -18.41
CA VAL A 7 20.92 1.81 -17.97
C VAL A 7 20.58 3.25 -17.58
N PRO A 8 19.59 3.89 -18.22
CA PRO A 8 19.15 5.20 -17.78
C PRO A 8 18.49 5.12 -16.40
N LEU A 9 18.91 6.00 -15.51
CA LEU A 9 18.27 6.30 -14.23
C LEU A 9 17.51 7.60 -14.38
N ILE A 10 16.20 7.56 -14.13
CA ILE A 10 15.33 8.72 -14.03
C ILE A 10 15.13 9.05 -12.57
N TYR A 11 15.11 10.33 -12.20
CA TYR A 11 14.91 10.77 -10.82
C TYR A 11 14.32 12.19 -10.78
N VAL A 12 13.78 12.58 -9.64
CA VAL A 12 13.29 13.94 -9.39
C VAL A 12 14.42 14.75 -8.76
N ASP A 13 14.67 15.95 -9.29
CA ASP A 13 15.53 16.97 -8.67
C ASP A 13 14.66 18.15 -8.21
N ARG A 14 14.69 18.51 -6.92
CA ARG A 14 13.85 19.60 -6.37
C ARG A 14 14.50 20.30 -5.18
N GLU A 15 13.87 21.35 -4.67
CA GLU A 15 14.41 22.14 -3.55
C GLU A 15 14.44 21.34 -2.24
N ASP A 16 15.45 21.59 -1.41
CA ASP A 16 15.60 20.96 -0.08
C ASP A 16 14.43 21.30 0.88
N THR A 17 13.83 22.47 0.70
CA THR A 17 12.67 22.97 1.46
C THR A 17 11.36 22.21 1.18
N HIS A 18 11.35 21.26 0.24
CA HIS A 18 10.16 20.44 -0.04
C HIS A 18 9.95 19.40 1.06
N VAL A 19 9.07 19.73 2.00
CA VAL A 19 8.86 18.95 3.23
C VAL A 19 7.42 18.46 3.43
N ALA A 20 6.53 18.63 2.44
CA ALA A 20 5.20 18.02 2.51
C ALA A 20 5.28 16.49 2.54
N SER A 21 4.38 15.87 3.30
CA SER A 21 4.23 14.42 3.37
C SER A 21 3.52 13.87 2.12
N PRO A 22 3.58 12.54 1.88
CA PRO A 22 2.89 11.93 0.74
C PRO A 22 1.36 12.13 0.72
N LEU A 23 0.74 12.40 1.88
CA LEU A 23 -0.70 12.66 1.97
C LEU A 23 -1.06 14.13 1.68
N GLU A 24 -0.09 15.05 1.74
CA GLU A 24 -0.25 16.48 1.41
C GLU A 24 0.04 16.73 -0.09
N PHE A 25 -0.42 15.82 -0.94
CA PHE A 25 -0.16 15.85 -2.40
C PHE A 25 -0.73 17.10 -3.10
N ASP A 26 -1.67 17.79 -2.46
CA ASP A 26 -2.26 19.05 -2.92
C ASP A 26 -1.39 20.28 -2.60
N THR A 27 -0.35 20.14 -1.78
CA THR A 27 0.57 21.24 -1.42
C THR A 27 1.55 21.58 -2.54
N TYR A 28 1.44 22.78 -3.12
CA TYR A 28 2.27 23.21 -4.24
C TYR A 28 3.70 23.52 -3.82
N GLN A 29 4.64 22.77 -4.38
CA GLN A 29 6.07 22.88 -4.09
C GLN A 29 6.84 23.04 -5.41
N PRO A 30 6.98 24.27 -5.94
CA PRO A 30 7.69 24.51 -7.20
C PRO A 30 9.20 24.34 -7.07
N GLY A 31 9.92 24.32 -8.19
CA GLY A 31 11.37 24.18 -8.22
C GLY A 31 11.85 22.77 -8.58
N SER A 32 10.95 21.94 -9.13
CA SER A 32 11.21 20.55 -9.46
C SER A 32 11.55 20.33 -10.94
N ASP A 33 12.34 19.30 -11.22
CA ASP A 33 12.67 18.79 -12.55
C ASP A 33 12.68 17.26 -12.53
N ILE A 34 12.51 16.64 -13.70
CA ILE A 34 12.77 15.21 -13.89
C ILE A 34 14.07 15.08 -14.67
N MET A 35 15.02 14.39 -14.07
CA MET A 35 16.38 14.27 -14.55
C MET A 35 16.65 12.85 -15.03
N ARG A 36 17.58 12.73 -15.98
CA ARG A 36 18.14 11.48 -16.45
C ARG A 36 19.65 11.48 -16.27
N VAL A 37 20.19 10.37 -15.81
CA VAL A 37 21.61 10.05 -15.88
C VAL A 37 21.78 8.63 -16.41
N ASP A 38 22.80 8.37 -17.22
CA ASP A 38 23.07 7.03 -17.73
C ASP A 38 24.08 6.32 -16.79
N LEU A 39 23.70 5.16 -16.25
CA LEU A 39 24.54 4.34 -15.36
C LEU A 39 25.24 3.24 -16.15
N THR A 40 26.53 3.04 -15.94
CA THR A 40 27.28 1.91 -16.50
C THR A 40 27.30 0.77 -15.49
N LEU A 41 26.85 -0.43 -15.90
CA LEU A 41 26.83 -1.61 -15.04
C LEU A 41 28.06 -2.51 -15.24
N GLY A 42 28.61 -3.00 -14.14
CA GLY A 42 29.66 -4.01 -14.09
C GLY A 42 29.14 -5.43 -14.37
N PRO A 43 30.03 -6.44 -14.40
CA PRO A 43 29.66 -7.82 -14.70
C PRO A 43 28.69 -8.47 -13.71
N ASP A 44 28.66 -7.98 -12.48
CA ASP A 44 27.79 -8.39 -11.39
C ASP A 44 26.52 -7.52 -11.26
N GLY A 45 26.33 -6.56 -12.17
CA GLY A 45 25.24 -5.59 -12.15
C GLY A 45 25.48 -4.38 -11.24
N ALA A 46 26.65 -4.28 -10.60
CA ALA A 46 27.00 -3.13 -9.77
C ALA A 46 27.20 -1.87 -10.62
N ILE A 47 26.92 -0.70 -10.07
CA ILE A 47 27.16 0.57 -10.76
C ILE A 47 28.66 0.86 -10.75
N VAL A 48 29.28 0.96 -11.92
CA VAL A 48 30.72 1.24 -12.10
C VAL A 48 31.01 2.58 -12.77
N GLY A 49 29.96 3.26 -13.25
CA GLY A 49 30.08 4.58 -13.86
C GLY A 49 28.75 5.32 -13.84
N VAL A 50 28.81 6.65 -13.71
CA VAL A 50 27.66 7.55 -13.72
C VAL A 50 27.94 8.65 -14.73
N GLY A 51 27.04 8.82 -15.70
CA GLY A 51 27.13 9.86 -16.72
C GLY A 51 26.82 11.27 -16.19
N THR A 52 26.62 12.22 -17.10
CA THR A 52 26.21 13.58 -16.74
C THR A 52 24.68 13.68 -16.67
N PRO A 53 24.11 14.17 -15.55
CA PRO A 53 22.68 14.39 -15.44
C PRO A 53 22.17 15.45 -16.44
N ARG A 54 20.94 15.26 -16.94
CA ARG A 54 20.24 16.20 -17.82
C ARG A 54 18.73 16.16 -17.58
N SER A 55 18.06 17.31 -17.71
CA SER A 55 16.60 17.38 -17.65
C SER A 55 15.98 16.67 -18.85
N ILE A 56 14.89 15.94 -18.62
CA ILE A 56 14.03 15.39 -19.68
C ILE A 56 12.76 16.23 -19.87
N LEU A 57 12.59 17.32 -19.12
CA LEU A 57 11.42 18.17 -19.21
C LEU A 57 11.60 19.36 -20.17
N GLY A 58 12.63 19.34 -21.02
CA GLY A 58 12.94 20.46 -21.92
C GLY A 58 11.79 20.81 -22.90
N SER A 59 11.00 19.82 -23.31
CA SER A 59 9.80 20.03 -24.15
C SER A 59 8.50 20.23 -23.37
N CYS A 60 8.52 20.13 -22.05
CA CYS A 60 7.35 20.32 -21.19
C CYS A 60 7.05 21.82 -20.97
N PRO A 61 5.79 22.18 -20.65
CA PRO A 61 5.45 23.55 -20.28
C PRO A 61 6.11 23.99 -18.97
N GLY A 62 6.24 25.31 -18.80
CA GLY A 62 6.87 25.92 -17.63
C GLY A 62 8.40 25.78 -17.57
N THR A 63 9.02 26.47 -16.63
CA THR A 63 10.44 26.33 -16.27
C THR A 63 10.56 25.64 -14.92
N ARG A 64 11.75 25.13 -14.55
CA ARG A 64 11.99 24.50 -13.23
C ARG A 64 11.40 25.31 -12.07
N SER A 65 11.59 26.63 -12.08
CA SER A 65 11.11 27.55 -11.03
C SER A 65 9.61 27.54 -10.75
N VAL A 66 8.79 27.02 -11.66
CA VAL A 66 7.32 26.92 -11.50
C VAL A 66 6.80 25.49 -11.60
N ARG A 67 7.66 24.52 -11.92
CA ARG A 67 7.23 23.13 -11.99
C ARG A 67 7.21 22.53 -10.60
N ASP A 68 6.08 21.95 -10.25
CA ASP A 68 5.95 20.99 -9.17
C ASP A 68 5.72 19.62 -9.81
N ALA A 69 6.80 18.86 -10.00
CA ALA A 69 6.84 17.61 -10.76
C ALA A 69 7.41 16.48 -9.90
N SER A 70 6.77 15.31 -9.93
CA SER A 70 7.21 14.14 -9.16
C SER A 70 6.64 12.83 -9.71
N ALA A 71 7.03 11.73 -9.06
CA ALA A 71 6.62 10.36 -9.31
C ALA A 71 6.84 9.91 -10.77
N PRO A 72 8.08 9.97 -11.29
CA PRO A 72 8.37 9.41 -12.59
C PRO A 72 8.15 7.89 -12.59
N ALA A 73 7.59 7.35 -13.65
CA ALA A 73 7.44 5.92 -13.89
C ALA A 73 7.74 5.59 -15.35
N VAL A 74 8.57 4.57 -15.56
CA VAL A 74 9.00 4.16 -16.90
C VAL A 74 8.12 3.03 -17.41
N ASN A 75 7.66 3.16 -18.65
CA ASN A 75 6.88 2.13 -19.35
C ASN A 75 7.75 0.89 -19.60
N VAL A 76 7.13 -0.28 -19.78
CA VAL A 76 7.81 -1.54 -20.14
C VAL A 76 8.65 -1.44 -21.41
N ASP A 77 8.38 -0.46 -22.29
CA ASP A 77 9.23 -0.16 -23.45
C ASP A 77 10.64 0.37 -23.09
N GLY A 78 10.85 0.85 -21.86
CA GLY A 78 12.10 1.43 -21.36
C GLY A 78 12.40 2.85 -21.85
N ARG A 79 11.44 3.52 -22.50
CA ARG A 79 11.61 4.84 -23.13
C ARG A 79 10.54 5.85 -22.77
N THR A 80 9.32 5.42 -22.53
CA THR A 80 8.23 6.34 -22.22
C THR A 80 8.18 6.58 -20.71
N VAL A 81 8.23 7.83 -20.28
CA VAL A 81 8.18 8.23 -18.86
C VAL A 81 6.86 8.93 -18.59
N ALA A 82 6.05 8.39 -17.68
CA ALA A 82 4.91 9.09 -17.09
C ALA A 82 5.37 9.78 -15.80
N PHE A 83 4.80 10.93 -15.47
CA PHE A 83 5.05 11.63 -14.21
C PHE A 83 3.86 12.54 -13.90
N SER A 84 3.81 13.10 -12.70
CA SER A 84 2.77 14.07 -12.32
C SER A 84 3.36 15.47 -12.25
N MET A 85 2.61 16.49 -12.69
CA MET A 85 3.07 17.88 -12.69
C MET A 85 1.92 18.89 -12.60
N ARG A 86 2.20 20.05 -12.00
CA ARG A 86 1.44 21.32 -12.14
C ARG A 86 2.38 22.51 -12.25
N LEU A 87 1.85 23.66 -12.66
CA LEU A 87 2.63 24.89 -12.91
C LEU A 87 2.29 26.06 -11.98
N ALA A 88 1.22 25.94 -11.18
CA ALA A 88 0.83 26.95 -10.21
C ALA A 88 0.01 26.34 -9.05
N GLU A 89 -0.03 27.04 -7.91
CA GLU A 89 -0.82 26.65 -6.73
C GLU A 89 -2.33 26.53 -7.01
N GLY A 90 -2.83 27.39 -7.91
CA GLY A 90 -4.23 27.40 -8.35
C GLY A 90 -4.60 26.28 -9.34
N GLU A 91 -3.64 25.48 -9.80
CA GLU A 91 -3.87 24.46 -10.82
C GLU A 91 -3.88 23.04 -10.23
N PRO A 92 -4.73 22.14 -10.75
CA PRO A 92 -4.66 20.73 -10.40
C PRO A 92 -3.33 20.13 -10.88
N ARG A 93 -2.87 19.13 -10.13
CA ARG A 93 -1.78 18.25 -10.58
C ARG A 93 -2.35 17.26 -11.58
N ASP A 94 -1.62 17.00 -12.65
CA ASP A 94 -2.06 16.02 -13.64
C ASP A 94 -0.91 15.16 -14.16
N ILE A 95 -1.27 14.10 -14.89
CA ILE A 95 -0.32 13.18 -15.49
C ILE A 95 0.23 13.77 -16.79
N TYR A 96 1.53 13.63 -16.97
CA TYR A 96 2.27 13.95 -18.18
C TYR A 96 3.05 12.74 -18.65
N VAL A 97 3.26 12.66 -19.95
CA VAL A 97 4.11 11.66 -20.58
C VAL A 97 5.16 12.35 -21.45
N VAL A 98 6.40 11.88 -21.38
CA VAL A 98 7.53 12.35 -22.17
C VAL A 98 8.41 11.18 -22.60
N ASP A 99 9.11 11.32 -23.73
CA ASP A 99 10.17 10.38 -24.10
C ASP A 99 11.41 10.57 -23.20
N ILE A 100 12.14 9.50 -22.95
CA ILE A 100 13.33 9.48 -22.09
C ILE A 100 14.49 10.36 -22.60
N ASP A 101 14.47 10.76 -23.87
CA ASP A 101 15.39 11.73 -24.45
C ASP A 101 14.87 13.19 -24.33
N GLY A 102 13.71 13.39 -23.70
CA GLY A 102 13.12 14.68 -23.34
C GLY A 102 12.19 15.30 -24.38
N ASN A 103 11.77 14.51 -25.38
CA ASN A 103 10.93 14.95 -26.49
C ASN A 103 9.45 14.59 -26.27
N GLY A 104 8.56 15.32 -26.94
CA GLY A 104 7.15 14.94 -27.06
C GLY A 104 6.36 15.02 -25.75
N CYS A 105 6.77 15.89 -24.81
CA CYS A 105 6.06 16.06 -23.56
C CYS A 105 4.61 16.49 -23.80
N ARG A 106 3.66 15.76 -23.22
CA ARG A 106 2.23 16.04 -23.32
C ARG A 106 1.51 15.75 -22.00
N ARG A 107 0.49 16.55 -21.69
CA ARG A 107 -0.47 16.26 -20.63
C ARG A 107 -1.35 15.07 -21.06
N VAL A 108 -1.64 14.16 -20.14
CA VAL A 108 -2.54 13.02 -20.32
C VAL A 108 -3.64 13.13 -19.29
N HIS A 109 -4.68 13.87 -19.66
CA HIS A 109 -5.83 14.07 -18.78
C HIS A 109 -6.86 12.94 -19.00
N PRO A 110 -7.42 12.36 -17.94
CA PRO A 110 -8.53 11.41 -18.03
C PRO A 110 -9.76 12.03 -18.70
N ASP A 111 -10.27 11.41 -19.76
CA ASP A 111 -11.39 11.97 -20.52
C ASP A 111 -12.68 12.12 -19.70
N GLY A 112 -13.37 13.25 -19.89
CA GLY A 112 -14.71 13.48 -19.33
C GLY A 112 -14.75 13.89 -17.86
N PHE A 113 -13.60 14.15 -17.23
CA PHE A 113 -13.53 14.62 -15.84
C PHE A 113 -13.23 16.12 -15.75
N PRO A 114 -13.81 16.83 -14.77
CA PRO A 114 -13.49 18.24 -14.53
C PRO A 114 -12.20 18.39 -13.71
N ASP A 115 -11.61 19.58 -13.76
CA ASP A 115 -10.45 19.96 -12.93
C ASP A 115 -10.83 20.19 -11.44
N GLU A 116 -12.12 20.26 -11.11
CA GLU A 116 -12.64 20.47 -9.74
C GLU A 116 -14.00 19.74 -9.56
N VAL A 117 -14.21 19.13 -8.39
CA VAL A 117 -15.49 18.51 -7.97
C VAL A 117 -15.78 18.93 -6.53
N ASP A 118 -16.98 19.43 -6.26
CA ASP A 118 -17.44 19.83 -4.92
C ASP A 118 -16.49 20.81 -4.19
N GLY A 119 -15.85 21.72 -4.93
CA GLY A 119 -14.90 22.70 -4.39
C GLY A 119 -13.50 22.13 -4.08
N ILE A 120 -13.24 20.88 -4.48
CA ILE A 120 -11.95 20.20 -4.32
C ILE A 120 -11.31 20.02 -5.70
N LYS A 121 -10.08 20.51 -5.85
CA LYS A 121 -9.31 20.33 -7.08
C LYS A 121 -9.06 18.84 -7.34
N VAL A 122 -9.21 18.42 -8.58
CA VAL A 122 -8.98 17.05 -9.02
C VAL A 122 -7.51 16.88 -9.36
N HIS A 123 -6.73 16.36 -8.42
CA HIS A 123 -5.34 16.00 -8.62
C HIS A 123 -5.27 14.58 -9.18
N ASN A 124 -4.50 14.37 -10.25
CA ASN A 124 -4.07 13.06 -10.74
C ASN A 124 -2.56 12.95 -10.56
N PHE A 125 -2.11 11.93 -9.83
CA PHE A 125 -0.71 11.84 -9.39
C PHE A 125 -0.26 10.39 -9.16
N ASP A 126 1.02 10.21 -8.87
CA ASP A 126 1.68 8.90 -8.70
C ASP A 126 1.39 7.88 -9.81
N PRO A 127 1.66 8.21 -11.10
CA PRO A 127 1.40 7.28 -12.19
C PRO A 127 2.34 6.07 -12.13
N VAL A 128 1.83 4.89 -12.45
CA VAL A 128 2.61 3.69 -12.74
C VAL A 128 2.05 2.96 -13.96
N TRP A 129 2.94 2.36 -14.74
CA TRP A 129 2.56 1.63 -15.95
C TRP A 129 2.11 0.22 -15.63
N SER A 130 1.01 -0.17 -16.26
CA SER A 130 0.57 -1.56 -16.34
C SER A 130 1.64 -2.50 -16.91
N PRO A 131 1.59 -3.80 -16.60
CA PRO A 131 2.59 -4.76 -17.08
C PRO A 131 2.58 -4.99 -18.59
N ASP A 132 1.50 -4.61 -19.29
CA ASP A 132 1.42 -4.62 -20.75
C ASP A 132 1.87 -3.30 -21.40
N GLY A 133 1.99 -2.23 -20.62
CA GLY A 133 2.38 -0.90 -21.08
C GLY A 133 1.27 -0.08 -21.73
N GLU A 134 0.03 -0.58 -21.77
CA GLU A 134 -1.09 0.09 -22.45
C GLU A 134 -1.90 1.02 -21.53
N TRP A 135 -1.80 0.81 -20.22
CA TRP A 135 -2.53 1.53 -19.20
C TRP A 135 -1.61 2.22 -18.19
N ILE A 136 -2.10 3.31 -17.63
CA ILE A 136 -1.52 4.02 -16.49
C ILE A 136 -2.47 3.84 -15.30
N VAL A 137 -1.96 3.32 -14.18
CA VAL A 137 -2.62 3.33 -12.86
C VAL A 137 -2.12 4.55 -12.10
N PHE A 138 -2.98 5.25 -11.39
CA PHE A 138 -2.63 6.50 -10.72
C PHE A 138 -3.60 6.80 -9.56
N ALA A 139 -3.17 7.64 -8.63
CA ALA A 139 -4.02 8.15 -7.55
C ALA A 139 -4.79 9.39 -8.04
N SER A 140 -6.05 9.54 -7.63
CA SER A 140 -6.87 10.69 -8.01
C SER A 140 -7.83 11.15 -6.93
N SER A 141 -7.91 12.47 -6.71
CA SER A 141 -8.88 13.10 -5.79
C SER A 141 -10.25 13.39 -6.40
N ARG A 142 -10.57 12.77 -7.53
CA ARG A 142 -11.81 13.03 -8.28
C ARG A 142 -13.10 12.59 -7.58
N ALA A 143 -13.01 11.88 -6.47
CA ALA A 143 -14.17 11.59 -5.63
C ALA A 143 -14.79 12.87 -5.04
N GLY A 144 -14.02 13.98 -4.96
CA GLY A 144 -14.55 15.26 -4.47
C GLY A 144 -14.83 15.26 -2.96
N THR A 145 -14.09 14.46 -2.19
CA THR A 145 -14.25 14.36 -0.73
C THR A 145 -12.93 14.60 0.01
N VAL A 146 -12.97 14.61 1.34
CA VAL A 146 -11.79 14.75 2.20
C VAL A 146 -11.56 13.50 3.05
N SER A 147 -10.30 13.26 3.38
CA SER A 147 -9.89 12.20 4.31
C SER A 147 -10.53 12.43 5.68
N ARG A 148 -10.90 11.34 6.35
CA ARG A 148 -11.66 11.41 7.60
C ARG A 148 -10.82 11.89 8.79
N LYS A 149 -9.49 11.72 8.74
CA LYS A 149 -8.58 12.10 9.83
C LYS A 149 -7.92 13.45 9.61
N LEU A 150 -7.34 13.64 8.43
CA LEU A 150 -6.53 14.82 8.13
C LEU A 150 -7.33 15.95 7.46
N PHE A 151 -8.53 15.65 6.96
CA PHE A 151 -9.38 16.60 6.22
C PHE A 151 -8.69 17.23 4.99
N LEU A 152 -7.67 16.55 4.48
CA LEU A 152 -7.03 16.81 3.20
C LEU A 152 -7.87 16.18 2.07
N PRO A 153 -7.74 16.65 0.81
CA PRO A 153 -8.36 15.98 -0.33
C PRO A 153 -8.12 14.47 -0.28
N GLN A 154 -9.19 13.70 -0.44
CA GLN A 154 -9.12 12.24 -0.44
C GLN A 154 -8.77 11.74 -1.84
N SER A 155 -7.94 10.72 -1.96
CA SER A 155 -7.61 10.07 -3.24
C SER A 155 -7.97 8.59 -3.28
N ASP A 156 -8.45 8.14 -4.44
CA ASP A 156 -8.64 6.72 -4.77
C ASP A 156 -7.67 6.30 -5.88
N ILE A 157 -7.54 4.99 -6.11
CA ILE A 157 -6.78 4.43 -7.23
C ILE A 157 -7.68 4.29 -8.46
N TRP A 158 -7.15 4.75 -9.60
CA TRP A 158 -7.78 4.69 -10.90
C TRP A 158 -6.81 4.19 -11.95
N ARG A 159 -7.33 3.83 -13.12
CA ARG A 159 -6.54 3.58 -14.32
C ARG A 159 -7.14 4.25 -15.54
N MET A 160 -6.33 4.45 -16.57
CA MET A 160 -6.75 4.89 -17.90
C MET A 160 -5.81 4.34 -18.96
N ARG A 161 -6.23 4.39 -20.22
CA ARG A 161 -5.31 4.16 -21.36
C ARG A 161 -4.23 5.23 -21.39
N ALA A 162 -3.08 4.88 -21.96
CA ALA A 162 -1.93 5.78 -22.09
C ALA A 162 -2.20 7.11 -22.83
N ASP A 163 -3.33 7.20 -23.53
CA ASP A 163 -3.79 8.39 -24.25
C ASP A 163 -4.82 9.23 -23.47
N GLY A 164 -5.27 8.79 -22.30
CA GLY A 164 -6.27 9.48 -21.47
C GLY A 164 -7.68 8.89 -21.57
N THR A 165 -7.90 7.97 -22.52
CA THR A 165 -9.20 7.34 -22.74
C THR A 165 -9.50 6.22 -21.74
N GLU A 166 -10.75 5.75 -21.72
CA GLU A 166 -11.23 4.64 -20.87
C GLU A 166 -10.85 4.74 -19.38
N PRO A 167 -11.05 5.89 -18.72
CA PRO A 167 -10.79 6.01 -17.28
C PRO A 167 -11.71 5.09 -16.46
N GLU A 168 -11.12 4.35 -15.52
CA GLU A 168 -11.81 3.40 -14.66
C GLU A 168 -11.38 3.54 -13.20
N GLN A 169 -12.34 3.59 -12.29
CA GLN A 169 -12.10 3.53 -10.86
C GLN A 169 -11.70 2.12 -10.45
N MET A 170 -10.71 2.01 -9.55
CA MET A 170 -10.25 0.74 -8.98
C MET A 170 -10.59 0.64 -7.49
N THR A 171 -10.62 1.76 -6.77
CA THR A 171 -10.98 1.81 -5.35
C THR A 171 -11.93 2.95 -5.00
N VAL A 172 -12.66 2.82 -3.89
CA VAL A 172 -13.79 3.68 -3.48
C VAL A 172 -13.83 3.95 -1.97
N LEU A 173 -12.66 4.06 -1.35
CA LEU A 173 -12.60 4.18 0.11
C LEU A 173 -12.85 5.62 0.57
N THR A 174 -13.16 5.79 1.85
CA THR A 174 -13.44 7.11 2.44
C THR A 174 -12.18 7.84 2.93
N ASN A 175 -10.99 7.30 2.67
CA ASN A 175 -9.69 7.87 3.05
C ASN A 175 -8.71 7.71 1.89
N SER A 176 -7.55 8.34 1.98
CA SER A 176 -6.63 8.40 0.85
C SER A 176 -5.88 7.10 0.59
N GLU A 177 -5.79 6.75 -0.68
CA GLU A 177 -4.89 5.76 -1.25
C GLU A 177 -3.93 6.45 -2.22
N ILE A 178 -2.63 6.21 -2.04
CA ILE A 178 -1.55 6.90 -2.73
C ILE A 178 -0.44 5.92 -3.13
N GLN A 179 0.48 6.39 -3.97
CA GLN A 179 1.69 5.66 -4.35
C GLN A 179 1.40 4.23 -4.87
N PRO A 180 0.53 4.06 -5.89
CA PRO A 180 0.32 2.76 -6.47
C PRO A 180 1.63 2.20 -7.04
N GLY A 181 1.82 0.88 -6.95
CA GLY A 181 2.96 0.16 -7.51
C GLY A 181 2.49 -1.09 -8.23
N ILE A 182 3.22 -1.52 -9.27
CA ILE A 182 2.94 -2.77 -9.98
C ILE A 182 3.94 -3.84 -9.55
N MET A 183 3.41 -4.89 -8.93
CA MET A 183 4.18 -6.09 -8.59
C MET A 183 4.52 -6.86 -9.86
N ARG A 184 5.55 -7.70 -9.79
CA ARG A 184 6.06 -8.54 -10.89
C ARG A 184 4.99 -9.41 -11.56
N LEU A 185 3.99 -9.86 -10.81
CA LEU A 185 2.89 -10.67 -11.34
C LEU A 185 1.71 -9.84 -11.84
N GLY A 186 1.80 -8.51 -11.84
CA GLY A 186 0.76 -7.61 -12.33
C GLY A 186 -0.39 -7.35 -11.35
N ARG A 187 -0.14 -7.48 -10.04
CA ARG A 187 -1.02 -6.94 -8.98
C ARG A 187 -0.59 -5.53 -8.64
N ILE A 188 -1.55 -4.74 -8.17
CA ILE A 188 -1.33 -3.36 -7.74
C ILE A 188 -1.12 -3.36 -6.22
N THR A 189 -0.11 -2.65 -5.74
CA THR A 189 0.07 -2.29 -4.33
C THR A 189 -0.17 -0.80 -4.14
N MET A 190 -0.48 -0.36 -2.93
CA MET A 190 -0.73 1.05 -2.62
C MET A 190 -0.58 1.28 -1.12
N SER A 191 -0.35 2.53 -0.72
CA SER A 191 -0.40 2.96 0.68
C SER A 191 -1.78 3.54 0.97
N THR A 192 -2.45 3.00 1.98
CA THR A 192 -3.84 3.32 2.31
C THR A 192 -3.95 3.86 3.72
N GLU A 193 -4.58 5.03 3.85
CA GLU A 193 -4.96 5.63 5.12
C GLU A 193 -6.18 4.92 5.72
N LYS A 194 -6.12 4.68 7.03
CA LYS A 194 -7.17 4.00 7.79
C LYS A 194 -7.34 4.71 9.11
N VAL A 195 -8.60 4.91 9.48
CA VAL A 195 -8.95 5.55 10.74
C VAL A 195 -10.22 4.94 11.33
N SER A 196 -10.20 4.77 12.64
CA SER A 196 -11.37 4.57 13.48
C SER A 196 -11.07 5.17 14.85
N ASP A 197 -11.99 5.05 15.80
CA ASP A 197 -11.77 5.54 17.16
C ASP A 197 -10.50 4.94 17.78
N GLY A 198 -9.62 5.80 18.30
CA GLY A 198 -8.31 5.45 18.85
C GLY A 198 -7.32 4.79 17.89
N PHE A 199 -7.58 4.78 16.57
CA PHE A 199 -6.77 4.05 15.59
C PHE A 199 -6.50 4.90 14.35
N TYR A 200 -5.22 5.08 14.03
CA TYR A 200 -4.77 5.68 12.79
C TYR A 200 -3.57 4.92 12.21
N GLN A 201 -3.63 4.63 10.91
CA GLN A 201 -2.56 3.92 10.21
C GLN A 201 -2.54 4.28 8.72
N VAL A 202 -1.36 4.50 8.15
CA VAL A 202 -1.09 4.36 6.72
C VAL A 202 -0.40 3.01 6.50
N SER A 203 -0.98 2.16 5.66
CA SER A 203 -0.54 0.76 5.52
C SER A 203 -0.59 0.26 4.08
N GLY A 204 0.20 -0.75 3.77
CA GLY A 204 0.19 -1.37 2.45
C GLY A 204 -1.09 -2.15 2.18
N ARG A 205 -1.71 -1.96 1.02
CA ARG A 205 -2.79 -2.80 0.48
C ARG A 205 -2.37 -3.34 -0.89
N ARG A 206 -3.14 -4.30 -1.40
CA ARG A 206 -3.03 -4.77 -2.78
C ARG A 206 -4.40 -5.00 -3.42
N LEU A 207 -4.44 -4.97 -4.75
CA LEU A 207 -5.61 -5.21 -5.58
C LEU A 207 -5.21 -5.98 -6.86
N ASN A 208 -6.11 -6.82 -7.39
CA ASN A 208 -5.89 -7.44 -8.69
C ASN A 208 -6.20 -6.47 -9.84
N TRP A 209 -5.61 -6.76 -11.01
CA TRP A 209 -5.83 -5.96 -12.21
C TRP A 209 -7.31 -5.88 -12.62
N ASP A 210 -8.08 -6.94 -12.38
CA ASP A 210 -9.51 -7.01 -12.69
C ASP A 210 -10.41 -6.33 -11.63
N ARG A 211 -9.81 -5.60 -10.66
CA ARG A 211 -10.48 -4.90 -9.55
C ARG A 211 -11.08 -5.82 -8.48
N THR A 212 -10.66 -7.08 -8.44
CA THR A 212 -11.01 -8.05 -7.37
C THR A 212 -9.91 -8.14 -6.30
N ASP A 213 -10.19 -8.82 -5.18
CA ASP A 213 -9.26 -9.11 -4.07
C ASP A 213 -8.60 -7.83 -3.50
N TYR A 214 -9.43 -6.86 -3.10
CA TYR A 214 -8.94 -5.70 -2.34
C TYR A 214 -8.47 -6.16 -0.94
N HIS A 215 -7.17 -6.27 -0.75
CA HIS A 215 -6.61 -7.09 0.33
C HIS A 215 -5.55 -6.33 1.14
N PRO A 216 -5.49 -6.49 2.48
CA PRO A 216 -4.30 -6.17 3.28
C PRO A 216 -2.97 -6.66 2.66
N LEU A 217 -1.90 -5.89 2.77
CA LEU A 217 -0.56 -6.34 2.35
C LEU A 217 0.40 -6.45 3.53
N LEU A 218 0.75 -5.31 4.13
CA LEU A 218 1.73 -5.24 5.23
C LEU A 218 1.48 -4.02 6.12
N ALA A 219 2.10 -4.00 7.30
CA ALA A 219 2.05 -2.90 8.25
C ALA A 219 0.62 -2.41 8.57
N GLN A 220 -0.36 -3.33 8.71
CA GLN A 220 -1.74 -2.90 8.94
C GLN A 220 -1.95 -2.21 10.29
N ARG A 221 -1.04 -2.40 11.26
CA ARG A 221 -1.19 -1.87 12.62
C ARG A 221 0.18 -1.63 13.26
N ALA A 222 0.35 -0.47 13.89
CA ALA A 222 1.48 -0.16 14.77
C ALA A 222 1.40 -0.95 16.07
N MET A 223 0.22 -0.92 16.70
CA MET A 223 -0.17 -1.68 17.87
C MET A 223 -1.29 -2.65 17.48
N SER A 224 -1.16 -3.92 17.86
CA SER A 224 -2.17 -4.93 17.53
C SER A 224 -2.78 -5.51 18.81
N PRO A 225 -4.10 -5.75 18.82
CA PRO A 225 -4.74 -6.51 19.89
C PRO A 225 -4.32 -7.99 19.86
N PHE A 226 -4.77 -8.72 20.88
CA PHE A 226 -4.53 -10.15 21.10
C PHE A 226 -3.08 -10.47 21.41
N CYS A 227 -2.42 -9.58 22.16
CA CYS A 227 -1.12 -9.92 22.72
C CYS A 227 -1.22 -11.08 23.72
N ASP A 228 -2.33 -11.11 24.46
CA ASP A 228 -2.81 -12.28 25.19
C ASP A 228 -4.15 -12.71 24.54
N PRO A 229 -4.27 -13.92 23.97
CA PRO A 229 -5.53 -14.39 23.41
C PRO A 229 -6.64 -14.60 24.46
N ASN A 230 -6.33 -14.57 25.76
CA ASN A 230 -7.30 -14.69 26.85
C ASN A 230 -7.76 -13.33 27.41
N ASP A 231 -7.04 -12.25 27.12
CA ASP A 231 -7.42 -10.89 27.48
C ASP A 231 -7.34 -9.99 26.24
N LEU A 232 -8.49 -9.85 25.58
CA LEU A 232 -8.61 -9.13 24.31
C LEU A 232 -8.38 -7.62 24.44
N SER A 233 -8.26 -7.09 25.66
CA SER A 233 -7.92 -5.69 25.90
C SER A 233 -6.43 -5.39 25.79
N VAL A 234 -5.58 -6.42 25.81
CA VAL A 234 -4.12 -6.26 25.80
C VAL A 234 -3.59 -6.14 24.37
N GLU A 235 -2.96 -5.00 24.10
CA GLU A 235 -2.26 -4.72 22.84
C GLU A 235 -0.74 -4.84 23.00
N CYS A 236 -0.07 -5.20 21.90
CA CYS A 236 1.38 -5.18 21.81
C CYS A 236 1.86 -4.57 20.48
N PRO A 237 3.10 -4.07 20.44
CA PRO A 237 3.69 -3.56 19.20
C PRO A 237 3.72 -4.62 18.10
N SER A 238 3.12 -4.31 16.96
CA SER A 238 3.23 -5.04 15.68
C SER A 238 4.42 -4.43 14.91
N ILE A 239 4.22 -3.83 13.75
CA ILE A 239 5.28 -3.13 13.01
C ILE A 239 5.87 -1.97 13.83
N GLY A 240 5.11 -1.45 14.80
CA GLY A 240 5.52 -0.38 15.70
C GLY A 240 5.67 0.99 15.05
N TYR A 241 5.19 1.16 13.81
CA TYR A 241 5.14 2.42 13.06
C TYR A 241 3.72 2.64 12.53
N HIS A 242 3.24 3.88 12.54
CA HIS A 242 1.89 4.22 12.07
C HIS A 242 1.82 4.48 10.58
N GLN A 243 2.95 4.62 9.90
CA GLN A 243 2.99 4.84 8.47
C GLN A 243 3.96 3.87 7.79
N ALA A 244 3.48 3.28 6.71
CA ALA A 244 4.26 2.51 5.75
C ALA A 244 3.95 3.08 4.36
N THR A 245 4.95 3.72 3.76
CA THR A 245 4.86 4.42 2.46
C THR A 245 5.94 3.91 1.51
N GLU A 246 5.83 4.29 0.24
CA GLU A 246 6.80 3.99 -0.82
C GLU A 246 7.15 2.48 -0.89
N ILE A 247 6.11 1.65 -0.82
CA ILE A 247 6.21 0.18 -0.81
C ILE A 247 6.54 -0.32 -2.21
N THR A 248 7.71 -0.93 -2.38
CA THR A 248 8.16 -1.48 -3.67
C THR A 248 8.54 -2.96 -3.55
N GLU A 249 8.20 -3.78 -4.54
CA GLU A 249 8.64 -5.18 -4.58
C GLU A 249 10.12 -5.25 -5.00
N GLY A 250 10.94 -5.83 -4.13
CA GLY A 250 12.36 -6.02 -4.34
C GLY A 250 12.69 -7.17 -5.30
N ALA A 251 13.97 -7.28 -5.67
CA ALA A 251 14.44 -8.31 -6.60
C ALA A 251 14.16 -9.75 -6.14
N ASN A 252 14.19 -10.01 -4.84
CA ASN A 252 13.89 -11.31 -4.24
C ASN A 252 12.38 -11.51 -3.92
N GLY A 253 11.53 -10.52 -4.19
CA GLY A 253 10.10 -10.54 -3.89
C GLY A 253 9.73 -10.06 -2.49
N ASP A 254 10.69 -9.69 -1.65
CA ASP A 254 10.43 -8.97 -0.40
C ASP A 254 10.00 -7.53 -0.71
N PHE A 255 9.42 -6.83 0.27
CA PHE A 255 9.03 -5.44 0.10
C PHE A 255 10.08 -4.50 0.71
N LEU A 256 10.52 -3.50 -0.05
CA LEU A 256 11.16 -2.33 0.49
C LEU A 256 10.07 -1.35 0.92
N VAL A 257 10.24 -0.69 2.06
CA VAL A 257 9.22 0.19 2.64
C VAL A 257 9.87 1.30 3.44
N ILE A 258 9.26 2.49 3.43
CA ILE A 258 9.60 3.58 4.33
C ILE A 258 8.63 3.58 5.49
N LEU A 259 9.16 3.48 6.71
CA LEU A 259 8.38 3.45 7.94
C LEU A 259 8.57 4.75 8.72
N SER A 260 7.47 5.35 9.19
CA SER A 260 7.51 6.60 9.95
C SER A 260 6.34 6.72 10.93
N ASP A 261 6.44 7.71 11.82
CA ASP A 261 5.32 8.18 12.63
C ASP A 261 4.57 9.33 11.93
N PRO A 262 3.29 9.56 12.26
CA PRO A 262 2.51 10.64 11.65
C PRO A 262 3.14 11.99 11.98
N GLY A 263 3.20 12.88 10.99
CA GLY A 263 3.86 14.18 11.10
C GLY A 263 5.33 14.18 10.65
N ALA A 264 5.91 13.02 10.29
CA ALA A 264 7.21 12.96 9.64
C ALA A 264 7.18 13.74 8.32
N ARG A 265 8.17 14.63 8.13
CA ARG A 265 8.22 15.56 7.00
C ARG A 265 9.05 15.04 5.83
N GLY A 266 8.76 15.58 4.64
CA GLY A 266 9.49 15.34 3.39
C GLY A 266 9.40 13.92 2.84
N GLY A 267 8.37 13.16 3.24
CA GLY A 267 8.22 11.74 2.90
C GLY A 267 9.31 10.85 3.50
N GLY A 268 10.07 11.37 4.46
CA GLY A 268 11.21 10.68 5.06
C GLY A 268 10.81 9.71 6.16
N GLY A 269 11.60 8.65 6.32
CA GLY A 269 11.45 7.69 7.40
C GLY A 269 12.67 6.78 7.54
N THR A 270 12.43 5.60 8.12
CA THR A 270 13.42 4.53 8.16
C THR A 270 13.20 3.53 7.03
N LEU A 271 14.30 3.03 6.45
CA LEU A 271 14.25 2.02 5.40
C LEU A 271 14.08 0.62 6.01
N GLY A 272 12.95 -0.01 5.70
CA GLY A 272 12.64 -1.39 6.07
C GLY A 272 12.68 -2.34 4.88
N ILE A 273 13.06 -3.60 5.16
CA ILE A 273 12.88 -4.74 4.25
C ILE A 273 11.94 -5.73 4.93
N PHE A 274 10.78 -5.94 4.32
CA PHE A 274 9.74 -6.82 4.82
C PHE A 274 9.69 -8.12 4.01
N ASN A 275 10.08 -9.23 4.65
CA ASN A 275 10.00 -10.56 4.10
C ASN A 275 8.54 -11.03 4.02
N ARG A 276 8.03 -11.08 2.79
CA ARG A 276 6.62 -11.42 2.54
C ARG A 276 6.25 -12.86 2.89
N SER A 277 7.23 -13.75 3.02
CA SER A 277 7.00 -15.19 3.25
C SER A 277 6.96 -15.56 4.74
N VAL A 278 7.35 -14.63 5.62
CA VAL A 278 7.34 -14.84 7.07
C VAL A 278 6.09 -14.26 7.72
N GLY A 279 5.49 -13.20 7.15
CA GLY A 279 4.21 -12.64 7.63
C GLY A 279 4.34 -11.54 8.69
N PRO A 280 3.39 -11.35 9.62
CA PRO A 280 3.37 -10.19 10.51
C PRO A 280 4.62 -10.06 11.40
N PHE A 281 4.99 -8.82 11.72
CA PHE A 281 6.14 -8.49 12.56
C PHE A 281 5.68 -7.94 13.91
N GLU A 282 6.40 -8.31 14.97
CA GLU A 282 6.24 -7.84 16.33
C GLU A 282 7.51 -7.14 16.81
N MET A 283 7.44 -5.82 16.98
CA MET A 283 8.56 -5.01 17.42
C MET A 283 8.96 -5.38 18.85
N GLY A 284 10.27 -5.62 19.04
CA GLY A 284 10.84 -5.99 20.34
C GLY A 284 10.71 -7.47 20.71
N ARG A 285 10.00 -8.29 19.92
CA ARG A 285 9.91 -9.74 20.14
C ARG A 285 11.22 -10.44 19.74
N ASN A 286 11.77 -11.25 20.65
CA ASN A 286 13.10 -11.87 20.52
C ASN A 286 13.16 -13.31 21.07
N ASP A 287 12.03 -13.95 21.36
CA ASP A 287 12.01 -15.33 21.83
C ASP A 287 12.58 -16.30 20.77
N PRO A 288 13.27 -17.38 21.21
CA PRO A 288 13.78 -18.41 20.30
C PRO A 288 12.66 -18.99 19.42
N GLY A 289 12.91 -19.09 18.11
CA GLY A 289 11.97 -19.63 17.14
C GLY A 289 11.09 -18.57 16.44
N TYR A 290 11.03 -17.35 16.96
CA TYR A 290 10.37 -16.26 16.25
C TYR A 290 11.21 -15.76 15.06
N ALA A 291 10.70 -15.97 13.85
CA ALA A 291 11.30 -15.46 12.63
C ALA A 291 10.88 -14.01 12.40
N LYS A 292 11.85 -13.08 12.41
CA LYS A 292 11.59 -11.66 12.13
C LYS A 292 11.34 -11.45 10.64
N SER A 293 10.16 -10.97 10.28
CA SER A 293 9.84 -10.60 8.90
C SER A 293 10.33 -9.21 8.51
N LEU A 294 10.62 -8.31 9.46
CA LEU A 294 11.14 -6.98 9.17
C LEU A 294 12.63 -6.85 9.54
N THR A 295 13.41 -6.30 8.62
CA THR A 295 14.77 -5.80 8.89
C THR A 295 14.77 -4.27 8.71
N ILE A 296 15.18 -3.54 9.73
CA ILE A 296 15.50 -2.11 9.62
C ILE A 296 16.95 -2.00 9.13
N VAL A 297 17.15 -1.36 7.97
CA VAL A 297 18.47 -1.28 7.31
C VAL A 297 19.43 -0.39 8.09
N ASP A 298 18.89 0.71 8.64
CA ASP A 298 19.65 1.70 9.40
C ASP A 298 18.89 2.07 10.67
N PRO A 299 19.23 1.48 11.83
CA PRO A 299 18.56 1.80 13.08
C PRO A 299 18.75 3.24 13.56
N ALA A 300 19.74 3.98 13.02
CA ALA A 300 20.00 5.37 13.39
C ALA A 300 19.02 6.34 12.71
N ALA A 301 18.58 6.00 11.50
CA ALA A 301 17.47 6.68 10.84
C ALA A 301 16.15 6.14 11.41
N THR A 302 15.60 6.80 12.42
CA THR A 302 14.54 6.21 13.25
C THR A 302 13.16 6.30 12.62
N GLY A 303 12.91 7.32 11.78
CA GLY A 303 11.58 7.65 11.26
C GLY A 303 10.59 8.12 12.33
N ARG A 304 11.06 8.40 13.55
CA ARG A 304 10.23 8.79 14.70
C ARG A 304 10.01 10.30 14.75
N VAL A 305 8.85 10.71 15.23
CA VAL A 305 8.50 12.12 15.47
C VAL A 305 8.55 12.42 16.96
N GLY A 306 9.04 13.59 17.35
CA GLY A 306 9.26 13.95 18.75
C GLY A 306 10.53 13.35 19.35
N SER A 307 11.40 12.76 18.53
CA SER A 307 12.69 12.20 18.93
C SER A 307 13.71 12.40 17.82
N PRO A 308 15.00 12.60 18.14
CA PRO A 308 16.02 12.81 17.13
C PRO A 308 16.24 11.56 16.27
N THR A 309 16.49 11.78 14.99
CA THR A 309 16.97 10.79 14.02
C THR A 309 18.40 11.14 13.59
N GLU A 310 19.16 10.14 13.14
CA GLU A 310 20.44 10.31 12.47
C GLU A 310 20.35 9.67 11.08
N GLY A 311 19.98 10.48 10.09
CA GLY A 311 19.68 10.02 8.75
C GLY A 311 18.18 9.91 8.49
N VAL A 312 17.82 10.04 7.22
CA VAL A 312 16.44 9.91 6.74
C VAL A 312 16.47 9.25 5.37
N TYR A 313 15.60 8.25 5.15
CA TYR A 313 15.50 7.53 3.87
C TYR A 313 14.15 7.77 3.22
N ARG A 314 14.16 7.78 1.88
CA ARG A 314 12.96 7.57 1.07
C ARG A 314 13.28 7.02 -0.32
N SER A 315 12.25 6.60 -1.03
CA SER A 315 12.28 6.18 -2.44
C SER A 315 13.18 5.00 -2.75
N PRO A 316 13.00 3.86 -2.06
CA PRO A 316 13.82 2.69 -2.29
C PRO A 316 13.38 1.93 -3.55
N ILE A 317 14.36 1.57 -4.38
CA ILE A 317 14.21 0.59 -5.46
C ILE A 317 15.32 -0.45 -5.40
N SER A 318 15.06 -1.64 -5.97
CA SER A 318 16.11 -2.65 -6.13
C SER A 318 17.04 -2.35 -7.30
N LEU A 319 18.34 -2.55 -7.07
CA LEU A 319 19.36 -2.58 -8.10
C LEU A 319 19.50 -3.99 -8.71
N PRO A 320 20.03 -4.11 -9.96
CA PRO A 320 20.27 -5.39 -10.60
C PRO A 320 21.20 -6.33 -9.83
N ASP A 321 22.13 -5.79 -9.03
CA ASP A 321 23.07 -6.52 -8.18
C ASP A 321 22.50 -6.90 -6.81
N THR A 322 21.17 -6.84 -6.64
CA THR A 322 20.41 -7.06 -5.38
C THR A 322 20.64 -6.02 -4.29
N GLY A 323 21.41 -4.97 -4.55
CA GLY A 323 21.48 -3.79 -3.69
C GLY A 323 20.21 -2.95 -3.72
N ILE A 324 20.20 -1.86 -2.95
CA ILE A 324 19.10 -0.91 -2.89
C ILE A 324 19.63 0.45 -3.34
N LEU A 325 18.96 1.07 -4.31
CA LEU A 325 19.12 2.50 -4.59
C LEU A 325 18.02 3.24 -3.85
N VAL A 326 18.40 4.22 -3.04
CA VAL A 326 17.48 4.93 -2.14
C VAL A 326 17.94 6.38 -2.00
N ALA A 327 17.02 7.30 -1.78
CA ALA A 327 17.37 8.66 -1.40
C ALA A 327 17.68 8.71 0.10
N TYR A 328 18.82 9.30 0.45
CA TYR A 328 19.29 9.44 1.83
C TYR A 328 19.70 10.88 2.12
N ALA A 329 19.20 11.41 3.24
CA ALA A 329 19.61 12.71 3.78
C ALA A 329 20.38 12.52 5.09
N ALA A 330 21.55 13.13 5.21
CA ALA A 330 22.36 13.15 6.44
C ALA A 330 21.82 14.16 7.48
N TYR A 331 20.54 14.02 7.83
CA TYR A 331 19.84 14.93 8.74
C TYR A 331 19.93 14.45 10.20
N THR A 332 20.15 15.39 11.12
CA THR A 332 20.06 15.14 12.56
C THR A 332 19.08 16.10 13.21
N GLY A 333 18.06 15.55 13.87
CA GLY A 333 17.00 16.34 14.51
C GLY A 333 15.68 15.59 14.58
N ASP A 334 14.63 16.28 15.01
CA ASP A 334 13.26 15.74 14.98
C ASP A 334 12.67 15.91 13.58
N LEU A 335 12.30 14.79 12.95
CA LEU A 335 11.75 14.78 11.61
C LEU A 335 10.40 15.54 11.50
N GLY A 336 9.66 15.67 12.60
CA GLY A 336 8.44 16.49 12.65
C GLY A 336 8.68 17.99 12.55
N ALA A 337 9.92 18.44 12.80
CA ALA A 337 10.34 19.84 12.78
C ALA A 337 11.23 20.19 11.57
N ALA A 338 11.50 19.24 10.67
CA ALA A 338 12.35 19.48 9.51
C ALA A 338 11.76 20.52 8.55
N THR A 339 12.54 21.57 8.23
CA THR A 339 12.16 22.60 7.25
C THR A 339 12.91 22.46 5.93
N ALA A 340 13.96 21.66 5.91
CA ALA A 340 14.73 21.32 4.73
C ALA A 340 15.37 19.93 4.92
N LEU A 341 15.48 19.17 3.84
CA LEU A 341 16.15 17.87 3.77
C LEU A 341 16.92 17.81 2.47
N ASP A 342 18.22 17.51 2.55
CA ASP A 342 19.14 17.45 1.42
C ASP A 342 19.38 15.95 1.09
N TYR A 343 18.73 15.46 0.03
CA TYR A 343 18.71 14.02 -0.30
C TYR A 343 19.62 13.71 -1.48
N ASP A 344 20.58 12.81 -1.26
CA ASP A 344 21.36 12.19 -2.33
C ASP A 344 20.79 10.80 -2.67
N LEU A 345 20.89 10.39 -3.94
CA LEU A 345 20.66 8.99 -4.32
C LEU A 345 21.90 8.16 -3.97
N VAL A 346 21.74 7.22 -3.05
CA VAL A 346 22.81 6.34 -2.58
C VAL A 346 22.49 4.87 -2.88
N ALA A 347 23.51 4.12 -3.28
CA ALA A 347 23.47 2.66 -3.26
C ALA A 347 23.81 2.17 -1.85
N THR A 348 22.98 1.28 -1.31
CA THR A 348 23.13 0.72 0.03
C THR A 348 22.72 -0.76 0.09
N ARG A 349 23.06 -1.42 1.20
CA ARG A 349 22.72 -2.80 1.51
C ARG A 349 22.45 -2.96 3.00
N PRO A 350 21.62 -3.92 3.42
CA PRO A 350 21.54 -4.33 4.82
C PRO A 350 22.92 -4.67 5.35
N CYS A 351 23.33 -4.02 6.44
CA CYS A 351 24.57 -4.37 7.10
C CYS A 351 24.36 -5.59 8.01
N VAL A 352 25.42 -6.40 8.16
CA VAL A 352 25.44 -7.51 9.11
C VAL A 352 26.23 -7.05 10.34
N PRO A 353 25.63 -7.01 11.55
CA PRO A 353 26.35 -6.72 12.77
C PRO A 353 27.56 -7.65 12.96
N PRO A 354 28.74 -7.13 13.35
CA PRO A 354 29.94 -7.95 13.53
C PRO A 354 29.83 -8.94 14.69
N ALA A 355 28.91 -8.70 15.63
CA ALA A 355 28.57 -9.59 16.74
C ALA A 355 27.11 -9.34 17.16
N PRO A 356 26.45 -10.30 17.83
CA PRO A 356 25.12 -10.09 18.42
C PRO A 356 25.13 -8.86 19.36
N GLY A 357 24.20 -7.94 19.15
CA GLY A 357 24.07 -6.71 19.94
C GLY A 357 24.98 -5.55 19.51
N ALA A 358 25.89 -5.75 18.55
CA ALA A 358 26.65 -4.65 17.95
C ALA A 358 25.77 -3.85 16.97
N THR A 359 26.00 -2.54 16.87
CA THR A 359 25.43 -1.73 15.79
C THR A 359 26.26 -1.91 14.52
N CYS A 360 25.60 -1.86 13.37
CA CYS A 360 26.26 -1.72 12.09
C CYS A 360 25.73 -0.47 11.39
N VAL A 361 26.61 0.21 10.67
CA VAL A 361 26.25 1.36 9.84
C VAL A 361 26.23 0.84 8.41
N PRO A 362 25.11 0.99 7.67
CA PRO A 362 25.06 0.56 6.29
C PRO A 362 26.01 1.41 5.43
N GLU A 363 26.61 0.75 4.43
CA GLU A 363 27.37 1.44 3.40
C GLU A 363 26.43 2.33 2.57
N ARG A 364 26.88 3.53 2.22
CA ARG A 364 26.13 4.49 1.39
C ARG A 364 27.08 5.04 0.33
N THR A 365 27.00 4.48 -0.87
CA THR A 365 27.77 4.97 -2.02
C THR A 365 26.91 5.99 -2.77
N VAL A 366 27.31 7.26 -2.77
CA VAL A 366 26.59 8.30 -3.53
C VAL A 366 26.67 7.98 -5.02
N ILE A 367 25.50 7.87 -5.67
CA ILE A 367 25.35 7.63 -7.11
C ILE A 367 25.04 8.95 -7.81
N VAL A 368 24.09 9.70 -7.28
CA VAL A 368 23.76 11.07 -7.72
C VAL A 368 23.60 11.92 -6.47
N GLY A 369 24.26 13.06 -6.43
CA GLY A 369 24.11 14.01 -5.34
C GLY A 369 24.30 15.45 -5.81
N GLY A 370 23.91 16.38 -4.96
CA GLY A 370 23.91 17.80 -5.25
C GLY A 370 22.98 18.56 -4.30
N PRO A 371 22.99 19.90 -4.33
CA PRO A 371 22.10 20.67 -3.48
C PRO A 371 20.64 20.35 -3.79
N GLY A 372 19.82 20.13 -2.75
CA GLY A 372 18.39 19.92 -2.89
C GLY A 372 18.00 18.47 -2.62
N GLN A 373 17.05 17.95 -3.39
CA GLN A 373 16.57 16.58 -3.22
C GLN A 373 16.64 15.84 -4.54
N GLN A 374 17.51 14.83 -4.61
CA GLN A 374 17.48 13.80 -5.63
C GLN A 374 16.75 12.58 -5.08
N ILE A 375 15.51 12.39 -5.54
CA ILE A 375 14.58 11.39 -4.99
C ILE A 375 13.83 10.64 -6.10
N GLU A 376 13.00 9.67 -5.69
CA GLU A 376 12.10 8.93 -6.58
C GLU A 376 12.83 8.33 -7.80
N PRO A 377 13.95 7.59 -7.59
CA PRO A 377 14.70 6.99 -8.68
C PRO A 377 13.88 5.88 -9.36
N VAL A 378 13.99 5.79 -10.69
CA VAL A 378 13.45 4.69 -11.50
C VAL A 378 14.45 4.29 -12.58
N LEU A 379 14.76 3.00 -12.65
CA LEU A 379 15.59 2.44 -13.71
C LEU A 379 14.77 2.20 -14.97
N ALA A 380 15.19 2.80 -16.08
CA ALA A 380 14.57 2.62 -17.39
C ALA A 380 15.09 1.34 -18.06
N ILE A 381 14.53 0.21 -17.64
CA ILE A 381 14.88 -1.11 -18.18
C ILE A 381 13.71 -1.60 -19.02
N LYS A 382 13.96 -1.90 -20.29
CA LYS A 382 12.98 -2.54 -21.17
C LYS A 382 12.62 -3.93 -20.63
N ARG A 383 11.31 -4.20 -20.50
CA ARG A 383 10.75 -5.46 -20.00
C ARG A 383 9.78 -6.03 -21.04
N PRO A 384 9.61 -7.37 -21.10
CA PRO A 384 8.56 -7.95 -21.93
C PRO A 384 7.19 -7.57 -21.35
N ALA A 385 6.29 -7.10 -22.21
CA ALA A 385 4.88 -6.91 -21.87
C ALA A 385 4.25 -8.25 -21.47
N HIS A 386 3.41 -8.25 -20.44
CA HIS A 386 2.67 -9.44 -20.02
C HIS A 386 1.31 -9.09 -19.43
N ALA A 387 0.42 -10.09 -19.37
CA ALA A 387 -0.89 -9.93 -18.75
C ALA A 387 -0.77 -9.69 -17.23
N GLY A 388 -1.81 -9.07 -16.67
CA GLY A 388 -1.99 -8.94 -15.22
C GLY A 388 -2.19 -10.29 -14.52
N TYR A 389 -2.18 -10.25 -13.19
CA TYR A 389 -2.39 -11.44 -12.36
C TYR A 389 -3.80 -12.00 -12.55
N GLU A 390 -3.90 -13.31 -12.78
CA GLU A 390 -5.17 -14.03 -12.82
C GLU A 390 -5.43 -14.70 -11.46
N ASN A 391 -6.45 -14.21 -10.74
CA ASN A 391 -6.86 -14.81 -9.48
C ASN A 391 -7.57 -16.15 -9.75
N ARG A 392 -7.15 -17.20 -9.04
CA ARG A 392 -7.69 -18.54 -9.19
C ARG A 392 -8.56 -18.87 -7.99
N ARG A 393 -9.73 -19.47 -8.23
CA ARG A 393 -10.69 -19.83 -7.17
C ARG A 393 -10.11 -20.72 -6.07
N GLN A 394 -9.09 -21.52 -6.37
CA GLN A 394 -8.46 -22.44 -5.42
C GLN A 394 -7.57 -21.77 -4.36
N LEU A 395 -7.33 -20.46 -4.45
CA LEU A 395 -6.55 -19.72 -3.45
C LEU A 395 -7.39 -19.41 -2.21
N VAL A 396 -6.73 -19.14 -1.08
CA VAL A 396 -7.37 -18.75 0.20
C VAL A 396 -8.24 -17.49 0.05
N PHE A 397 -7.86 -16.59 -0.86
CA PHE A 397 -8.64 -15.43 -1.31
C PHE A 397 -8.92 -15.52 -2.81
N GLY A 398 -9.28 -16.73 -3.23
CA GLY A 398 -9.48 -17.10 -4.62
C GLY A 398 -10.82 -16.62 -5.15
N GLY A 399 -10.81 -16.12 -6.37
CA GLY A 399 -11.98 -15.47 -6.93
C GLY A 399 -11.77 -14.91 -8.32
N GLY A 400 -12.76 -14.16 -8.80
CA GLY A 400 -12.73 -13.46 -10.08
C GLY A 400 -14.09 -12.89 -10.43
N ILE A 401 -14.16 -12.16 -11.54
CA ILE A 401 -15.40 -11.57 -12.05
C ILE A 401 -16.31 -12.66 -12.62
N ARG A 402 -17.50 -12.85 -12.06
CA ARG A 402 -18.50 -13.86 -12.46
C ARG A 402 -19.92 -13.27 -12.43
N PRO A 403 -20.28 -12.41 -13.42
CA PRO A 403 -21.56 -11.71 -13.46
C PRO A 403 -22.78 -12.65 -13.48
N GLU A 404 -22.60 -13.87 -13.97
CA GLU A 404 -23.64 -14.90 -13.97
C GLU A 404 -23.97 -15.45 -12.57
N ILE A 405 -23.05 -15.33 -11.60
CA ILE A 405 -23.28 -15.70 -10.19
C ILE A 405 -23.75 -14.47 -9.40
N THR A 406 -23.16 -13.30 -9.67
CA THR A 406 -23.49 -12.06 -8.99
C THR A 406 -24.74 -11.38 -9.55
N GLY A 407 -25.34 -11.87 -10.64
CA GLY A 407 -26.52 -11.26 -11.24
C GLY A 407 -26.24 -9.91 -11.91
N GLY A 408 -25.00 -9.68 -12.37
CA GLY A 408 -24.54 -8.42 -12.95
C GLY A 408 -23.31 -7.85 -12.24
N THR A 409 -22.94 -6.61 -12.56
CA THR A 409 -21.74 -5.92 -12.02
C THR A 409 -22.02 -5.06 -10.80
N GLU A 410 -23.30 -4.85 -10.44
CA GLU A 410 -23.69 -4.01 -9.30
C GLU A 410 -23.39 -4.66 -7.94
N ASN A 411 -23.15 -5.98 -7.92
CA ASN A 411 -22.94 -6.74 -6.71
C ASN A 411 -21.69 -7.62 -6.81
N ALA A 412 -21.21 -8.03 -5.63
CA ALA A 412 -20.24 -9.09 -5.43
C ALA A 412 -20.85 -10.20 -4.57
N VAL A 413 -20.27 -11.39 -4.65
CA VAL A 413 -20.59 -12.53 -3.77
C VAL A 413 -19.32 -12.96 -3.05
N ALA A 414 -19.32 -12.82 -1.72
CA ALA A 414 -18.22 -13.27 -0.87
C ALA A 414 -18.66 -14.51 -0.08
N TYR A 415 -17.91 -15.59 -0.23
CA TYR A 415 -18.05 -16.81 0.55
C TYR A 415 -17.07 -16.75 1.73
N VAL A 416 -17.59 -16.50 2.92
CA VAL A 416 -16.81 -16.44 4.16
C VAL A 416 -16.81 -17.82 4.78
N ILE A 417 -15.66 -18.50 4.70
CA ILE A 417 -15.57 -19.94 5.03
C ILE A 417 -15.68 -20.19 6.53
N ASP A 418 -15.09 -19.32 7.35
CA ASP A 418 -15.19 -19.36 8.81
C ASP A 418 -15.04 -17.93 9.33
N ALA A 419 -16.16 -17.28 9.64
CA ALA A 419 -16.18 -15.86 9.99
C ALA A 419 -15.46 -15.56 11.32
N PRO A 420 -15.68 -16.31 12.42
CA PRO A 420 -14.87 -16.20 13.63
C PRO A 420 -13.37 -16.29 13.36
N LEU A 421 -12.91 -17.27 12.57
CA LEU A 421 -11.48 -17.42 12.29
C LEU A 421 -10.91 -16.26 11.49
N ILE A 422 -11.52 -15.90 10.35
CA ILE A 422 -10.97 -14.87 9.47
C ILE A 422 -10.93 -13.50 10.15
N PHE A 423 -11.89 -13.19 11.03
CA PHE A 423 -11.86 -11.94 11.79
C PHE A 423 -10.64 -11.82 12.70
N THR A 424 -10.07 -12.92 13.21
CA THR A 424 -8.81 -12.88 13.97
C THR A 424 -7.62 -12.38 13.13
N LEU A 425 -7.68 -12.50 11.81
CA LEU A 425 -6.67 -11.98 10.88
C LEU A 425 -6.97 -10.55 10.44
N LEU A 426 -8.24 -10.22 10.25
CA LEU A 426 -8.66 -8.90 9.80
C LEU A 426 -8.44 -7.85 10.91
N VAL A 427 -8.60 -8.22 12.18
CA VAL A 427 -8.53 -7.27 13.31
C VAL A 427 -7.22 -7.32 14.10
N ALA A 428 -6.33 -8.28 13.84
CA ALA A 428 -5.03 -8.41 14.52
C ALA A 428 -3.91 -8.92 13.61
N ASN A 429 -2.68 -8.52 13.93
CA ASN A 429 -1.46 -8.79 13.19
C ASN A 429 -0.34 -9.36 14.08
N LEU A 430 -0.68 -10.20 15.06
CA LEU A 430 0.31 -10.88 15.91
C LEU A 430 0.35 -12.37 15.60
N ARG A 431 1.46 -13.02 15.95
CA ARG A 431 1.65 -14.48 15.85
C ARG A 431 1.50 -15.17 17.22
N ARG A 432 0.81 -14.53 18.16
CA ARG A 432 0.68 -14.95 19.58
C ARG A 432 -0.52 -15.84 19.89
N GLY A 433 -1.15 -16.39 18.86
CA GLY A 433 -2.36 -17.20 18.98
C GLY A 433 -3.61 -16.41 18.60
N ARG A 434 -4.75 -17.09 18.57
CA ARG A 434 -5.99 -16.57 18.00
C ARG A 434 -7.17 -16.82 18.95
N PRO A 435 -7.93 -15.78 19.33
CA PRO A 435 -9.08 -15.93 20.22
C PRO A 435 -10.33 -16.38 19.44
N VAL A 436 -10.22 -17.46 18.67
CA VAL A 436 -11.32 -17.91 17.78
C VAL A 436 -12.57 -18.22 18.59
N ASP A 437 -12.43 -18.90 19.74
CA ASP A 437 -13.52 -19.24 20.65
C ASP A 437 -14.28 -18.01 21.17
N ALA A 438 -13.58 -16.91 21.43
CA ALA A 438 -14.20 -15.66 21.87
C ALA A 438 -15.16 -15.09 20.81
N PHE A 439 -14.95 -15.45 19.54
CA PHE A 439 -15.79 -15.01 18.42
C PHE A 439 -16.87 -16.03 18.05
N ARG A 440 -16.89 -17.23 18.63
CA ARG A 440 -17.91 -18.27 18.38
C ARG A 440 -19.29 -17.93 18.95
N THR A 441 -19.39 -16.88 19.76
CA THR A 441 -20.68 -16.30 20.18
C THR A 441 -21.40 -15.59 19.04
N ALA A 442 -20.70 -15.24 17.95
CA ALA A 442 -21.28 -14.61 16.79
C ALA A 442 -22.37 -15.47 16.15
N ARG A 443 -23.46 -14.83 15.75
CA ARG A 443 -24.59 -15.42 15.01
C ARG A 443 -24.83 -14.72 13.69
N TYR A 444 -24.28 -13.53 13.51
CA TYR A 444 -24.45 -12.76 12.29
C TYR A 444 -23.14 -12.13 11.81
N LEU A 445 -23.02 -12.01 10.49
CA LEU A 445 -22.08 -11.11 9.84
C LEU A 445 -22.85 -9.84 9.45
N ALA A 446 -22.56 -8.74 10.14
CA ALA A 446 -23.11 -7.42 9.89
C ALA A 446 -22.22 -6.62 8.94
N ALA A 447 -22.84 -5.74 8.16
CA ALA A 447 -22.18 -4.82 7.26
C ALA A 447 -22.66 -3.39 7.51
N TYR A 448 -21.72 -2.45 7.48
CA TYR A 448 -21.97 -1.02 7.56
C TYR A 448 -21.32 -0.34 6.36
N VAL A 449 -22.00 0.64 5.77
CA VAL A 449 -21.42 1.51 4.74
C VAL A 449 -20.86 2.74 5.43
N GLU A 450 -19.55 2.94 5.33
CA GLU A 450 -18.92 4.17 5.78
C GLU A 450 -19.21 5.29 4.79
N GLN A 451 -19.78 6.39 5.25
CA GLN A 451 -20.01 7.57 4.41
C GLN A 451 -18.74 8.41 4.33
N PRO A 452 -18.42 8.98 3.15
CA PRO A 452 -17.34 9.94 3.05
C PRO A 452 -17.64 11.18 3.89
N ALA A 453 -16.59 11.88 4.31
CA ALA A 453 -16.75 13.20 4.89
C ALA A 453 -17.33 14.15 3.83
N PRO A 454 -18.42 14.89 4.12
CA PRO A 454 -18.96 15.87 3.19
C PRO A 454 -17.90 16.87 2.76
N ALA A 455 -17.99 17.36 1.52
CA ALA A 455 -17.12 18.43 1.05
C ALA A 455 -17.16 19.64 1.99
N GLY A 456 -16.00 20.24 2.26
CA GLY A 456 -15.84 21.34 3.22
C GLY A 456 -15.77 20.93 4.69
N THR A 457 -15.80 19.62 5.01
CA THR A 457 -15.52 19.16 6.37
C THR A 457 -14.07 19.47 6.74
N THR A 458 -13.86 20.22 7.83
CA THR A 458 -12.53 20.65 8.29
C THR A 458 -12.23 20.23 9.73
N ALA A 459 -13.14 19.52 10.38
CA ALA A 459 -13.03 19.12 11.77
C ALA A 459 -13.75 17.78 12.04
N PRO A 460 -13.38 17.07 13.13
CA PRO A 460 -14.04 15.85 13.55
C PRO A 460 -15.53 16.00 13.89
N THR A 461 -16.23 14.87 14.01
CA THR A 461 -17.62 14.80 14.48
C THR A 461 -17.72 14.09 15.84
N ASP A 462 -18.76 14.42 16.61
CA ASP A 462 -19.20 13.66 17.80
C ASP A 462 -18.13 13.39 18.88
N GLY A 463 -17.24 14.35 19.12
CA GLY A 463 -16.20 14.24 20.16
C GLY A 463 -15.08 13.25 19.85
N LYS A 464 -15.06 12.70 18.62
CA LYS A 464 -13.97 11.87 18.09
C LYS A 464 -12.84 12.74 17.56
N ASP A 465 -11.74 12.10 17.22
CA ASP A 465 -10.57 12.72 16.61
C ASP A 465 -10.55 12.61 15.07
N HIS A 466 -11.66 12.19 14.45
CA HIS A 466 -11.89 11.98 13.02
C HIS A 466 -13.38 12.13 12.67
N TYR A 467 -13.71 12.24 11.37
CA TYR A 467 -15.10 12.13 10.88
C TYR A 467 -15.53 10.66 10.81
N GLU A 468 -16.73 10.34 11.26
CA GLU A 468 -17.32 9.01 11.09
C GLU A 468 -18.83 9.08 10.92
N ASN A 469 -19.35 8.35 9.93
CA ASN A 469 -20.77 8.20 9.72
C ASN A 469 -21.05 6.86 9.03
N ARG A 470 -21.44 5.86 9.83
CA ARG A 470 -21.70 4.50 9.37
C ARG A 470 -23.19 4.24 9.25
N ILE A 471 -23.63 3.85 8.07
CA ILE A 471 -25.00 3.41 7.82
C ILE A 471 -25.04 1.89 7.92
N TYR A 472 -25.85 1.35 8.83
CA TYR A 472 -26.09 -0.09 8.91
C TYR A 472 -26.76 -0.60 7.64
N ALA A 473 -26.05 -1.47 6.90
CA ALA A 473 -26.52 -2.07 5.66
C ALA A 473 -27.39 -3.30 5.92
N GLY A 474 -27.25 -3.92 7.09
CA GLY A 474 -27.94 -5.14 7.48
C GLY A 474 -26.96 -6.20 7.98
N ARG A 475 -27.48 -7.40 8.21
CA ARG A 475 -26.68 -8.57 8.57
C ARG A 475 -27.20 -9.84 7.91
N VAL A 476 -26.33 -10.86 7.85
CA VAL A 476 -26.70 -12.21 7.42
C VAL A 476 -26.44 -13.20 8.55
N PRO A 477 -27.22 -14.29 8.68
CA PRO A 477 -26.92 -15.32 9.65
C PRO A 477 -25.63 -16.07 9.28
N LEU A 478 -24.93 -16.52 10.31
CA LEU A 478 -23.86 -17.51 10.22
C LEU A 478 -24.48 -18.92 10.35
N PHE A 479 -23.94 -19.87 9.61
CA PHE A 479 -24.19 -21.29 9.86
C PHE A 479 -23.53 -21.73 11.18
N GLU A 480 -23.86 -22.94 11.66
CA GLU A 480 -23.33 -23.47 12.92
C GLU A 480 -21.79 -23.57 12.93
N ASP A 481 -21.18 -23.82 11.77
CA ASP A 481 -19.73 -23.84 11.59
C ASP A 481 -19.10 -22.45 11.44
N GLY A 482 -19.88 -21.38 11.59
CA GLY A 482 -19.44 -19.99 11.45
C GLY A 482 -19.28 -19.52 10.01
N SER A 483 -19.61 -20.35 9.02
CA SER A 483 -19.56 -19.96 7.60
C SER A 483 -20.76 -19.10 7.19
N THR A 484 -20.61 -18.32 6.11
CA THR A 484 -21.73 -17.64 5.45
C THR A 484 -21.39 -17.27 4.01
N LYS A 485 -22.39 -16.93 3.20
CA LYS A 485 -22.21 -16.45 1.83
C LYS A 485 -23.02 -15.17 1.65
N ILE A 486 -22.33 -14.06 1.41
CA ILE A 486 -22.94 -12.74 1.31
C ILE A 486 -22.97 -12.23 -0.12
N ARG A 487 -24.05 -11.52 -0.43
CA ARG A 487 -24.17 -10.65 -1.59
C ARG A 487 -24.02 -9.21 -1.10
N ALA A 488 -22.97 -8.55 -1.52
CA ALA A 488 -22.66 -7.19 -1.13
C ALA A 488 -22.70 -6.26 -2.34
N PRO A 489 -23.09 -4.98 -2.18
CA PRO A 489 -22.97 -4.02 -3.26
C PRO A 489 -21.50 -3.87 -3.65
N ALA A 490 -21.23 -3.88 -4.95
CA ALA A 490 -19.89 -3.64 -5.46
C ALA A 490 -19.49 -2.18 -5.20
N PHE A 491 -18.19 -1.93 -5.08
CA PHE A 491 -17.62 -0.58 -4.98
C PHE A 491 -18.32 0.28 -3.92
N THR A 492 -18.55 -0.34 -2.77
CA THR A 492 -19.09 0.30 -1.57
C THR A 492 -18.06 0.18 -0.44
N PRO A 493 -17.73 1.27 0.28
CA PRO A 493 -16.83 1.23 1.43
C PRO A 493 -17.51 0.55 2.62
N LEU A 494 -17.28 -0.75 2.77
CA LEU A 494 -17.90 -1.59 3.77
C LEU A 494 -17.01 -1.76 5.00
N VAL A 495 -17.62 -1.73 6.18
CA VAL A 495 -17.03 -2.20 7.44
C VAL A 495 -17.82 -3.44 7.87
N LEU A 496 -17.13 -4.56 8.08
CA LEU A 496 -17.75 -5.81 8.51
C LEU A 496 -17.61 -6.00 10.02
N ALA A 497 -18.61 -6.59 10.65
CA ALA A 497 -18.63 -6.93 12.06
C ALA A 497 -19.25 -8.31 12.30
N LEU A 498 -18.81 -8.98 13.35
CA LEU A 498 -19.51 -10.12 13.93
C LEU A 498 -20.43 -9.64 15.04
N GLU A 499 -21.69 -10.09 15.03
CA GLU A 499 -22.68 -9.79 16.06
C GLU A 499 -23.22 -11.08 16.71
N ASP A 500 -23.55 -11.01 17.98
CA ASP A 500 -24.19 -12.11 18.73
C ASP A 500 -25.71 -12.22 18.42
N ALA A 501 -26.40 -13.13 19.12
CA ALA A 501 -27.85 -13.33 18.94
C ALA A 501 -28.70 -12.09 19.28
N ASP A 502 -28.22 -11.28 20.22
CA ASP A 502 -28.90 -10.08 20.73
C ASP A 502 -28.58 -8.84 19.85
N GLY A 503 -27.63 -8.96 18.92
CA GLY A 503 -27.17 -7.89 18.05
C GLY A 503 -26.06 -7.02 18.65
N ASN A 504 -25.40 -7.48 19.71
CA ASN A 504 -24.21 -6.80 20.21
C ASN A 504 -23.02 -7.15 19.31
N THR A 505 -22.18 -6.16 19.01
CA THR A 505 -20.93 -6.37 18.29
C THR A 505 -19.97 -7.21 19.12
N VAL A 506 -19.61 -8.39 18.61
CA VAL A 506 -18.56 -9.26 19.16
C VAL A 506 -17.18 -8.71 18.77
N ILE A 507 -17.00 -8.39 17.49
CA ILE A 507 -15.77 -7.80 16.96
C ILE A 507 -16.05 -7.10 15.62
N GLN A 508 -15.33 -6.03 15.32
CA GLN A 508 -15.53 -5.22 14.12
C GLN A 508 -14.19 -4.83 13.49
N MET A 509 -14.15 -4.75 12.16
CA MET A 509 -13.02 -4.18 11.43
C MET A 509 -12.84 -2.70 11.78
N ARG A 510 -11.59 -2.22 11.88
CA ARG A 510 -11.28 -0.81 12.14
C ARG A 510 -10.96 -0.03 10.86
N GLU A 511 -11.31 -0.62 9.72
CA GLU A 511 -10.99 -0.12 8.41
C GLU A 511 -12.06 -0.52 7.41
N THR A 512 -12.17 0.28 6.35
CA THR A 512 -13.05 -0.03 5.23
C THR A 512 -12.43 -1.11 4.34
N HIS A 513 -13.32 -1.84 3.69
CA HIS A 513 -13.09 -2.83 2.67
C HIS A 513 -14.01 -2.55 1.48
N GLN A 514 -13.75 -3.17 0.34
CA GLN A 514 -14.62 -3.09 -0.83
C GLN A 514 -14.60 -4.43 -1.55
N PHE A 515 -15.67 -4.71 -2.29
CA PHE A 515 -15.68 -5.76 -3.29
C PHE A 515 -15.80 -5.16 -4.69
N GLY A 516 -15.16 -5.79 -5.67
CA GLY A 516 -15.16 -5.38 -7.06
C GLY A 516 -16.47 -5.68 -7.79
N PRO A 517 -16.72 -5.02 -8.94
CA PRO A 517 -17.91 -5.23 -9.75
C PRO A 517 -17.99 -6.67 -10.29
N GLY A 518 -19.06 -7.39 -9.95
CA GLY A 518 -19.24 -8.78 -10.36
C GLY A 518 -18.27 -9.76 -9.69
N GLU A 519 -17.56 -9.35 -8.64
CA GLU A 519 -16.59 -10.19 -7.96
C GLU A 519 -17.25 -11.38 -7.29
N THR A 520 -16.67 -12.56 -7.46
CA THR A 520 -16.87 -13.70 -6.57
C THR A 520 -15.57 -13.99 -5.86
N ILE A 521 -15.60 -14.09 -4.53
CA ILE A 521 -14.39 -14.33 -3.73
C ILE A 521 -14.69 -15.33 -2.61
N SER A 522 -13.75 -16.23 -2.35
CA SER A 522 -13.75 -17.07 -1.14
C SER A 522 -12.79 -16.47 -0.13
N MET A 523 -13.19 -16.34 1.13
CA MET A 523 -12.41 -15.66 2.16
C MET A 523 -12.06 -16.64 3.28
N GLY A 524 -10.76 -16.92 3.40
CA GLY A 524 -10.20 -17.69 4.50
C GLY A 524 -10.22 -19.20 4.27
N VAL A 525 -10.13 -19.94 5.37
CA VAL A 525 -10.18 -21.41 5.42
C VAL A 525 -10.95 -21.83 6.67
N VAL A 526 -11.33 -23.10 6.78
CA VAL A 526 -11.92 -23.63 8.02
C VAL A 526 -10.86 -23.74 9.12
N GLU A 527 -11.26 -23.60 10.38
CA GLU A 527 -10.34 -23.68 11.52
C GLU A 527 -9.42 -24.92 11.51
N PRO A 528 -9.91 -26.16 11.26
CA PRO A 528 -9.08 -27.37 11.36
C PRO A 528 -7.92 -27.45 10.36
N VAL A 529 -7.95 -26.67 9.28
CA VAL A 529 -6.88 -26.65 8.26
C VAL A 529 -6.04 -25.38 8.30
N PHE A 530 -6.40 -24.41 9.15
CA PHE A 530 -5.73 -23.12 9.25
C PHE A 530 -4.23 -23.26 9.50
N ASP A 531 -3.85 -24.10 10.46
CA ASP A 531 -2.45 -24.24 10.85
C ASP A 531 -1.58 -24.80 9.71
N GLY A 532 -2.16 -25.61 8.83
CA GLY A 532 -1.46 -26.15 7.65
C GLY A 532 -1.45 -25.22 6.43
N VAL A 533 -2.35 -24.23 6.37
CA VAL A 533 -2.48 -23.31 5.21
C VAL A 533 -1.91 -21.93 5.50
N CYS A 534 -2.22 -21.35 6.66
CA CYS A 534 -2.01 -19.93 6.96
C CYS A 534 -0.96 -19.70 8.07
N ALA A 535 -0.76 -20.64 8.99
CA ALA A 535 0.06 -20.37 10.19
C ALA A 535 1.55 -20.17 9.91
N GLY A 536 2.10 -20.70 8.81
CA GLY A 536 3.49 -20.43 8.42
C GLY A 536 3.79 -18.93 8.33
N CYS A 537 2.83 -18.15 7.81
CA CYS A 537 2.93 -16.70 7.72
C CYS A 537 2.26 -16.01 8.92
N HIS A 538 1.07 -16.45 9.33
CA HIS A 538 0.24 -15.69 10.28
C HIS A 538 0.34 -16.17 11.74
N GLY A 539 1.19 -17.16 12.03
CA GLY A 539 1.21 -17.85 13.33
C GLY A 539 0.03 -18.80 13.49
N SER A 540 0.21 -19.83 14.32
CA SER A 540 -0.82 -20.85 14.57
C SER A 540 -1.96 -20.33 15.44
N ILE A 541 -3.06 -21.06 15.48
CA ILE A 541 -4.18 -20.78 16.39
C ILE A 541 -3.71 -20.81 17.84
N SER A 542 -2.84 -21.76 18.19
CA SER A 542 -2.27 -21.89 19.55
C SER A 542 -1.25 -20.81 19.89
N GLY A 543 -0.70 -20.11 18.90
CA GLY A 543 0.41 -19.16 19.04
C GLY A 543 1.79 -19.79 19.13
N ARG A 544 1.90 -21.12 19.05
CA ARG A 544 3.20 -21.80 19.01
C ARG A 544 3.71 -21.86 17.58
N GLU A 545 4.91 -21.32 17.35
CA GLU A 545 5.53 -21.26 16.02
C GLU A 545 5.77 -22.63 15.37
N LEU A 546 5.80 -23.72 16.16
CA LEU A 546 6.02 -25.08 15.68
C LEU A 546 4.72 -25.85 15.38
N ASP A 547 3.55 -25.30 15.68
CA ASP A 547 2.26 -25.98 15.46
C ASP A 547 1.79 -25.85 13.99
N VAL A 548 2.70 -25.60 13.04
CA VAL A 548 2.43 -25.56 11.59
C VAL A 548 2.44 -26.99 11.04
N ILE A 549 1.27 -27.64 10.99
CA ILE A 549 1.14 -29.04 10.57
C ILE A 549 0.39 -29.11 9.25
N THR A 550 1.03 -29.68 8.22
CA THR A 550 0.33 -30.03 6.97
C THR A 550 -0.49 -31.29 7.19
N SER A 551 -1.80 -31.22 6.91
CA SER A 551 -2.72 -32.36 6.99
C SER A 551 -3.02 -32.89 5.58
N PRO A 552 -3.44 -34.17 5.42
CA PRO A 552 -3.94 -34.67 4.13
C PRO A 552 -5.08 -33.80 3.58
N ASP A 553 -5.91 -33.25 4.47
CA ASP A 553 -7.02 -32.39 4.11
C ASP A 553 -6.55 -31.06 3.47
N VAL A 554 -5.44 -30.49 3.94
CA VAL A 554 -4.82 -29.32 3.29
C VAL A 554 -4.43 -29.61 1.83
N LEU A 555 -4.05 -30.86 1.53
CA LEU A 555 -3.66 -31.28 0.18
C LEU A 555 -4.87 -31.66 -0.69
N THR A 556 -5.94 -32.18 -0.08
CA THR A 556 -7.11 -32.71 -0.81
C THR A 556 -8.28 -31.73 -0.89
N GLY A 557 -8.37 -30.75 0.01
CA GLY A 557 -9.53 -29.87 0.17
C GLY A 557 -10.81 -30.64 0.50
N ALA A 558 -10.72 -31.66 1.36
CA ALA A 558 -11.82 -32.56 1.67
C ALA A 558 -12.82 -31.92 2.65
N SER A 559 -12.38 -31.03 3.54
CA SER A 559 -13.26 -30.24 4.40
C SER A 559 -14.03 -29.20 3.60
N GLN A 560 -15.34 -29.15 3.82
CA GLN A 560 -16.26 -28.20 3.22
C GLN A 560 -17.08 -27.53 4.32
N SER A 561 -17.37 -26.24 4.16
CA SER A 561 -18.26 -25.51 5.09
C SER A 561 -19.72 -25.66 4.67
N LEU A 562 -20.63 -25.48 5.62
CA LEU A 562 -22.08 -25.59 5.44
C LEU A 562 -22.62 -24.55 4.44
N ALA A 563 -21.97 -23.40 4.31
CA ALA A 563 -22.37 -22.36 3.36
C ALA A 563 -21.91 -22.61 1.91
N LEU A 564 -21.15 -23.69 1.63
CA LEU A 564 -20.59 -23.95 0.30
C LEU A 564 -21.66 -23.97 -0.80
N ASP A 565 -22.76 -24.70 -0.56
CA ASP A 565 -23.87 -24.86 -1.50
C ASP A 565 -25.06 -23.93 -1.19
N ALA A 566 -24.93 -23.06 -0.19
CA ALA A 566 -25.97 -22.09 0.16
C ALA A 566 -26.10 -20.98 -0.89
N GLU A 567 -27.31 -20.45 -1.06
CA GLU A 567 -27.52 -19.25 -1.88
C GLU A 567 -26.93 -18.01 -1.19
N PRO A 568 -26.32 -17.06 -1.94
CA PRO A 568 -25.82 -15.82 -1.35
C PRO A 568 -26.93 -14.97 -0.75
N MET A 569 -26.73 -14.53 0.50
CA MET A 569 -27.68 -13.70 1.24
C MET A 569 -27.27 -12.23 1.19
N ALA A 570 -28.22 -11.32 0.93
CA ALA A 570 -27.96 -9.89 1.08
C ALA A 570 -28.13 -9.47 2.54
N PRO A 571 -27.29 -8.57 3.09
CA PRO A 571 -27.55 -7.96 4.38
C PRO A 571 -28.94 -7.32 4.39
N SER A 572 -29.78 -7.70 5.37
CA SER A 572 -31.10 -7.10 5.57
C SER A 572 -31.21 -6.51 6.97
N ARG A 573 -32.04 -5.47 7.10
CA ARG A 573 -32.27 -4.77 8.37
C ARG A 573 -33.04 -5.60 9.37
#